data_AF-A0A0A1GY80-F1
#
_entry.id   AF-A0A0A1GY80-F1
#
_cell.length_a   1.000
_cell.length_b   1.000
_cell.length_c   1.000
_cell.angle_alpha   90.00
_cell.angle_beta   90.00
_cell.angle_gamma   90.00
#
_symmetry.space_group_name_H-M   'P 1'
#
loop_
_entity.id
_entity.type
_entity.pdbx_description
1 polymer ?
#
loop_
_entity_poly.entity_id
_entity_poly.type
_entity_poly.pdbx_seq_one_letter_code
_entity_poly.pdbx_strand_id
1 'polypeptide(L)'
;HYANIPAGSPFNWDYDNPEIMNTLWYHDHRLDFTATNVYAGFSGFYLIFDERDSNNERDRNPRAFRLPSGKYDIPLILHDVMFQPNGQVIWDFFTPDGASPHPEARPAPVDVGNSQGTP
;
A
#
# COMPACT_ATOMS: atom_id res chain seq x y z
N HIS A 1 9.79 -3.70 9.38
CA HIS A 1 10.47 -3.19 8.18
C HIS A 1 11.17 -4.37 7.53
N TYR A 2 10.71 -4.77 6.35
CA TYR A 2 11.38 -5.84 5.61
C TYR A 2 12.77 -5.32 5.24
N ALA A 3 13.81 -6.06 5.63
CA ALA A 3 15.12 -5.83 5.04
C ALA A 3 14.98 -6.18 3.55
N ASN A 4 15.53 -5.32 2.70
CA ASN A 4 15.71 -5.61 1.27
C ASN A 4 16.79 -6.68 1.15
N ILE A 5 16.42 -7.91 1.46
CA ILE A 5 17.29 -9.08 1.34
C ILE A 5 17.36 -9.39 -0.17
N PRO A 6 18.55 -9.64 -0.73
CA PRO A 6 18.68 -10.12 -2.10
C PRO A 6 17.80 -11.37 -2.28
N ALA A 7 16.67 -11.23 -2.96
CA ALA A 7 15.83 -12.36 -3.31
C ALA A 7 16.56 -13.18 -4.38
N GLY A 8 17.22 -14.25 -3.95
CA GLY A 8 17.84 -15.22 -4.85
C GLY A 8 19.30 -14.98 -5.21
N SER A 9 20.14 -14.42 -4.34
CA SER A 9 21.60 -14.52 -4.56
C SER A 9 22.01 -16.00 -4.57
N PRO A 10 22.52 -16.55 -5.70
CA PRO A 10 22.96 -17.94 -5.75
C PRO A 10 24.27 -18.18 -4.99
N PHE A 11 24.93 -17.12 -4.51
CA PHE A 11 26.21 -17.21 -3.81
C PHE A 11 26.28 -16.19 -2.68
N ASN A 12 26.21 -16.70 -1.45
CA ASN A 12 26.61 -16.10 -0.19
C ASN A 12 25.98 -14.74 0.19
N TRP A 13 25.53 -14.66 1.43
CA TRP A 13 25.00 -13.46 2.05
C TRP A 13 26.16 -12.48 2.28
N ASP A 14 26.50 -11.69 1.27
CA ASP A 14 27.52 -10.67 1.41
C ASP A 14 26.86 -9.38 1.92
N TYR A 15 27.32 -8.87 3.06
CA TYR A 15 26.87 -7.60 3.64
C TYR A 15 27.20 -6.42 2.71
N ASP A 16 28.15 -6.61 1.79
CA ASP A 16 28.56 -5.64 0.79
C ASP A 16 27.76 -5.76 -0.52
N ASN A 17 26.81 -6.70 -0.65
CA ASN A 17 25.99 -6.83 -1.85
C ASN A 17 24.84 -5.81 -1.80
N PRO A 18 24.91 -4.71 -2.58
CA PRO A 18 23.85 -3.72 -2.56
C PRO A 18 22.55 -4.31 -3.11
N GLU A 19 21.45 -3.65 -2.75
CA GLU A 19 20.10 -3.97 -3.18
C GLU A 19 20.04 -4.28 -4.69
N ILE A 20 19.36 -5.38 -5.06
CA ILE A 20 19.18 -5.76 -6.47
C ILE A 20 18.19 -4.78 -7.12
N MET A 21 18.36 -4.51 -8.42
CA MET A 21 17.41 -3.79 -9.27
C MET A 21 15.96 -4.26 -9.04
N ASN A 22 15.11 -3.35 -8.54
CA ASN A 22 13.71 -3.60 -8.20
C ASN A 22 12.91 -2.30 -8.19
N THR A 23 11.60 -2.41 -8.42
CA THR A 23 10.62 -1.36 -8.06
C THR A 23 10.16 -1.61 -6.64
N LEU A 24 10.70 -0.85 -5.68
CA LEU A 24 10.23 -0.86 -4.30
C LEU A 24 9.26 0.30 -4.07
N TRP A 25 8.62 0.27 -2.91
CA TRP A 25 7.76 1.32 -2.43
C TRP A 25 7.98 1.52 -0.94
N TYR A 26 7.86 2.75 -0.49
CA TYR A 26 7.87 3.10 0.92
C TYR A 26 6.51 3.64 1.31
N HIS A 27 6.16 3.44 2.57
CA HIS A 27 4.91 3.93 3.13
C HIS A 27 5.04 4.12 4.64
N ASP A 28 4.10 4.88 5.22
CA ASP A 28 4.06 5.05 6.67
C ASP A 28 3.83 3.71 7.40
N HIS A 29 4.39 3.60 8.60
CA HIS A 29 4.32 2.42 9.46
C HIS A 29 4.04 2.78 10.93
N ARG A 30 3.44 3.95 11.18
CA ARG A 30 3.13 4.37 12.53
C ARG A 30 2.13 3.39 13.15
N LEU A 31 2.48 2.82 14.32
CA LEU A 31 1.60 1.93 15.09
C LEU A 31 0.20 2.54 15.20
N ASP A 32 -0.84 1.76 14.89
CA ASP A 32 -2.26 2.13 14.86
C ASP A 32 -2.69 3.15 13.78
N PHE A 33 -1.76 3.74 13.02
CA PHE A 33 -2.04 4.79 12.03
C PHE A 33 -1.59 4.47 10.60
N THR A 34 -0.87 3.35 10.38
CA THR A 34 -0.43 2.90 9.05
C THR A 34 -1.54 3.05 7.99
N ALA A 35 -2.72 2.49 8.26
CA ALA A 35 -3.80 2.46 7.29
C ALA A 35 -4.31 3.87 6.96
N THR A 36 -4.64 4.67 7.97
CA THR A 36 -5.10 6.06 7.80
C THR A 36 -4.06 6.93 7.09
N ASN A 37 -2.77 6.77 7.40
CA ASN A 37 -1.69 7.56 6.82
C ASN A 37 -1.45 7.19 5.35
N VAL A 38 -1.45 5.89 5.02
CA VAL A 38 -1.37 5.44 3.63
C VAL A 38 -2.58 5.92 2.83
N TYR A 39 -3.78 5.85 3.42
CA TYR A 39 -5.01 6.34 2.81
C TYR A 39 -4.99 7.86 2.56
N ALA A 40 -4.35 8.62 3.46
CA ALA A 40 -4.07 10.05 3.31
C ALA A 40 -2.94 10.35 2.28
N GLY A 41 -2.30 9.33 1.72
CA GLY A 41 -1.31 9.46 0.65
C GLY A 41 0.15 9.24 1.05
N PHE A 42 0.44 8.69 2.23
CA PHE A 42 1.83 8.42 2.65
C PHE A 42 2.35 7.11 2.05
N SER A 43 2.44 7.07 0.72
CA SER A 43 3.02 6.00 -0.08
C SER A 43 3.78 6.60 -1.27
N GLY A 44 4.86 5.94 -1.70
CA GLY A 44 5.67 6.38 -2.84
C GLY A 44 6.61 5.29 -3.33
N PHE A 45 7.11 5.44 -4.56
CA PHE A 45 8.07 4.49 -5.12
C PHE A 45 9.50 4.80 -4.69
N TYR A 46 10.29 3.74 -4.52
CA TYR A 46 11.74 3.76 -4.43
C TYR A 46 12.28 2.86 -5.55
N LEU A 47 12.75 3.48 -6.63
CA LEU A 47 13.19 2.77 -7.83
C LEU A 47 14.69 2.53 -7.77
N ILE A 48 15.09 1.26 -7.85
CA ILE A 48 16.49 0.83 -7.83
C ILE A 48 16.86 0.33 -9.22
N PHE A 49 17.90 0.91 -9.77
CA PHE A 49 18.47 0.58 -11.08
C PHE A 49 19.85 -0.03 -10.91
N ASP A 50 20.29 -0.82 -11.88
CA ASP A 50 21.64 -1.38 -11.91
C ASP A 50 22.32 -1.16 -13.27
N GLU A 51 23.50 -1.74 -13.44
CA GLU A 51 24.28 -1.65 -14.68
C GLU A 51 23.63 -2.33 -15.91
N ARG A 52 22.61 -3.18 -15.71
CA ARG A 52 21.87 -3.86 -16.76
C ARG A 52 20.58 -3.10 -17.07
N ASP A 53 19.81 -2.74 -16.06
CA ASP A 53 18.64 -1.87 -16.20
C ASP A 53 18.93 -0.51 -15.56
N SER A 54 19.52 0.38 -16.34
CA SER A 54 20.08 1.64 -15.87
C SER A 54 19.13 2.84 -15.98
N ASN A 55 17.83 2.60 -16.25
CA ASN A 55 16.86 3.64 -16.60
C ASN A 55 17.31 4.52 -17.79
N ASN A 56 18.11 3.96 -18.70
CA ASN A 56 18.63 4.67 -19.84
C ASN A 56 18.61 3.77 -21.07
N GLU A 57 17.62 3.98 -21.94
CA GLU A 57 17.47 3.27 -23.21
C GLU A 57 18.68 3.48 -24.16
N ARG A 58 19.54 4.47 -23.91
CA ARG A 58 20.74 4.78 -24.71
C ARG A 58 22.04 4.40 -24.02
N ASP A 59 21.98 3.58 -22.96
CA ASP A 59 23.18 3.14 -22.27
C ASP A 59 24.13 2.38 -23.21
N ARG A 60 25.38 2.84 -23.25
CA ARG A 60 26.44 2.29 -24.09
C ARG A 60 27.07 1.04 -23.50
N ASN A 61 26.81 0.72 -22.23
CA ASN A 61 27.25 -0.51 -21.61
C ASN A 61 26.77 -1.71 -22.46
N PRO A 62 27.67 -2.61 -22.89
CA PRO A 62 27.30 -3.81 -23.65
C PRO A 62 26.36 -4.75 -22.90
N ARG A 63 26.32 -4.67 -21.56
CA ARG A 63 25.45 -5.49 -20.71
C ARG A 63 24.09 -4.85 -20.42
N ALA A 64 23.87 -3.59 -20.85
CA ALA A 64 22.61 -2.91 -20.60
C ALA A 64 21.47 -3.49 -21.46
N PHE A 65 20.31 -3.69 -20.84
CA PHE A 65 19.09 -4.11 -21.49
C PHE A 65 18.51 -3.05 -22.41
N ARG A 66 18.80 -1.77 -22.14
CA ARG A 66 18.29 -0.62 -22.93
C ARG A 66 16.77 -0.64 -23.05
N LEU A 67 16.09 -0.95 -21.95
CA LEU A 67 14.62 -0.92 -21.88
C LEU A 67 14.12 0.52 -22.11
N PRO A 68 12.86 0.70 -22.58
CA PRO A 68 12.26 2.02 -22.71
C PRO A 68 12.36 2.81 -21.40
N SER A 69 12.84 4.05 -21.47
CA SER A 69 13.10 4.85 -20.26
C SER A 69 12.53 6.26 -20.36
N GLY A 70 12.61 7.02 -19.26
CA GLY A 70 12.14 8.40 -19.19
C GLY A 70 10.63 8.49 -19.42
N LYS A 71 10.20 9.10 -20.54
CA LYS A 71 8.76 9.29 -20.83
C LYS A 71 7.99 7.99 -21.10
N TYR A 72 8.69 6.87 -21.27
CA TYR A 72 8.11 5.55 -21.52
C TYR A 72 8.08 4.66 -20.28
N ASP A 73 8.79 5.04 -19.21
CA ASP A 73 8.79 4.33 -17.93
C ASP A 73 7.89 5.09 -16.95
N ILE A 74 6.66 4.60 -16.79
CA ILE A 74 5.58 5.32 -16.10
C ILE A 74 5.25 4.58 -14.79
N PRO A 75 5.62 5.14 -13.62
CA PRO A 75 5.23 4.56 -12.34
C PRO A 75 3.71 4.71 -12.12
N LEU A 76 3.04 3.62 -11.72
CA LEU A 76 1.59 3.58 -11.47
C LEU A 76 1.30 3.15 -10.03
N ILE A 77 0.81 4.07 -9.20
CA ILE A 77 0.25 3.77 -7.88
C ILE A 77 -1.28 3.76 -8.01
N LEU A 78 -1.92 2.68 -7.54
CA LEU A 78 -3.38 2.53 -7.55
C LEU A 78 -3.89 2.59 -6.11
N HIS A 79 -4.70 3.61 -5.81
CA HIS A 79 -5.40 3.75 -4.53
C HIS A 79 -6.91 3.64 -4.77
N ASP A 80 -7.58 2.86 -3.92
CA ASP A 80 -9.04 2.86 -3.82
C ASP A 80 -9.44 3.69 -2.60
N VAL A 81 -10.05 4.86 -2.85
CA VAL A 81 -10.42 5.82 -1.80
C VAL A 81 -11.84 6.37 -2.00
N MET A 82 -12.50 6.65 -0.89
CA MET A 82 -13.84 7.22 -0.86
C MET A 82 -13.79 8.73 -0.59
N PHE A 83 -14.69 9.48 -1.22
CA PHE A 83 -14.80 10.93 -1.06
C PHE A 83 -16.17 11.34 -0.54
N GLN A 84 -16.19 12.36 0.32
CA GLN A 84 -17.37 13.12 0.67
C GLN A 84 -17.83 13.99 -0.51
N PRO A 85 -19.08 14.49 -0.51
CA PRO A 85 -19.54 15.45 -1.51
C PRO A 85 -18.72 16.74 -1.61
N ASN A 86 -17.98 17.10 -0.56
CA ASN A 86 -17.08 18.26 -0.55
C ASN A 86 -15.65 17.95 -1.07
N GLY A 87 -15.40 16.73 -1.53
CA GLY A 87 -14.11 16.29 -2.06
C GLY A 87 -13.08 15.85 -1.01
N GLN A 88 -13.43 15.81 0.28
CA GLN A 88 -12.54 15.26 1.31
C GLN A 88 -12.58 13.73 1.31
N VAL A 89 -11.42 13.12 1.54
CA VAL A 89 -11.28 11.67 1.67
C VAL A 89 -11.94 11.19 2.97
N ILE A 90 -12.64 10.04 2.93
CA ILE A 90 -13.29 9.41 4.09
C ILE A 90 -12.50 8.17 4.50
N TRP A 91 -12.08 8.11 5.76
CA TRP A 91 -11.53 6.91 6.35
C TRP A 91 -12.25 6.59 7.66
N ASP A 92 -12.79 5.38 7.77
CA ASP A 92 -13.28 4.82 9.02
C ASP A 92 -12.88 3.34 9.10
N PHE A 93 -12.14 2.99 10.15
CA PHE A 93 -11.71 1.63 10.41
C PHE A 93 -12.89 0.67 10.65
N PHE A 94 -13.99 1.17 11.22
CA PHE A 94 -15.18 0.37 11.53
C PHE A 94 -16.20 0.35 10.41
N THR A 95 -16.16 1.31 9.48
CA THR A 95 -17.06 1.41 8.32
C THR A 95 -16.29 1.60 7.02
N PRO A 96 -15.46 0.61 6.61
CA PRO A 96 -14.55 0.76 5.48
C PRO A 96 -15.26 0.90 4.12
N ASP A 97 -16.54 0.54 4.02
CA ASP A 97 -17.40 0.71 2.84
C ASP A 97 -18.20 2.03 2.88
N GLY A 98 -17.95 2.90 3.86
CA GLY A 98 -18.67 4.16 4.05
C GLY A 98 -20.15 3.99 4.43
N ALA A 99 -20.63 2.75 4.55
CA ALA A 99 -21.93 2.47 5.07
C ALA A 99 -21.81 2.45 6.59
N SER A 100 -22.37 3.47 7.24
CA SER A 100 -22.73 3.31 8.65
C SER A 100 -23.54 2.01 8.78
N PRO A 101 -23.21 1.09 9.71
CA PRO A 101 -24.06 -0.05 9.97
C PRO A 101 -25.41 0.50 10.45
N HIS A 102 -26.36 0.55 9.51
CA HIS A 102 -27.73 1.03 9.64
C HIS A 102 -27.93 2.56 9.70
N PRO A 103 -28.59 3.16 8.67
CA PRO A 103 -29.30 4.44 8.83
C PRO A 103 -30.59 4.29 9.66
N GLU A 104 -31.03 3.05 9.94
CA GLU A 104 -32.17 2.79 10.81
C GLU A 104 -31.69 2.67 12.27
N ALA A 105 -32.34 3.42 13.16
CA ALA A 105 -32.14 3.27 14.60
C ALA A 105 -32.32 1.79 14.97
N ARG A 106 -31.37 1.23 15.74
CA ARG A 106 -31.52 -0.13 16.28
C ARG A 106 -32.92 -0.22 16.91
N PRO A 107 -33.79 -1.15 16.48
CA PRO A 107 -35.09 -1.28 17.08
C PRO A 107 -34.92 -1.47 18.58
N ALA A 108 -35.81 -0.86 19.37
CA ALA A 108 -35.81 -1.03 20.82
C ALA A 108 -35.75 -2.54 21.14
N PRO A 109 -34.98 -2.96 22.16
CA PRO A 109 -34.93 -4.35 22.55
C PRO A 109 -36.35 -4.89 22.70
N VAL A 110 -36.71 -5.85 21.86
CA VAL A 110 -37.99 -6.56 22.01
C VAL A 110 -37.76 -7.50 23.19
N ASP A 111 -38.58 -7.36 24.23
CA ASP A 111 -38.65 -8.37 25.28
C ASP A 111 -39.10 -9.69 24.62
N VAL A 112 -38.14 -10.58 24.35
CA VAL A 112 -38.35 -11.91 23.76
C VAL A 112 -38.86 -12.92 24.81
N GLY A 113 -39.34 -12.44 25.95
CA GLY A 113 -40.17 -13.23 26.86
C GLY A 113 -39.42 -14.28 27.66
N ASN A 114 -38.14 -14.06 27.98
CA ASN A 114 -37.44 -14.91 28.94
C ASN A 114 -37.57 -14.43 30.39
N SER A 115 -38.08 -13.21 30.64
CA SER A 115 -38.71 -12.90 31.92
C SER A 115 -40.15 -13.43 31.90
N GLN A 116 -40.26 -14.74 32.10
CA GLN A 116 -41.50 -15.34 32.60
C GLN A 116 -41.87 -14.58 33.87
N GLY A 117 -42.85 -13.69 33.73
CA GLY A 117 -43.45 -12.99 34.85
C GLY A 117 -43.76 -14.00 35.93
N THR A 118 -43.13 -13.82 37.09
CA THR A 118 -43.48 -14.55 38.30
C THR A 118 -43.10 -13.68 39.50
N PRO A 119 -43.98 -13.57 40.50
CA PRO A 119 -45.43 -13.29 40.48
C PRO A 119 -45.74 -11.82 40.81
#